data_AF-A0A1Q6LHX1-F1
#
_entry.id   AF-A0A1Q6LHX1-F1
#
_cell.length_a   1.000
_cell.length_b   1.000
_cell.length_c   1.000
_cell.angle_alpha   90.00
_cell.angle_beta   90.00
_cell.angle_gamma   90.00
#
_symmetry.space_group_name_H-M   'P 1'
#
loop_
_entity.id
_entity.type
_entity.pdbx_description
1 polymer ?
#
loop_
_entity_poly.entity_id
_entity_poly.type
_entity_poly.pdbx_seq_one_letter_code
_entity_poly.pdbx_strand_id
1 'polypeptide(L)'
;MKLQNLAIIFIIIILPISLVLAEYTQSRVQTLNLQLSYDTRLYNATYDAIKAFQLNTLNSDTSNQSNSKIRDLQAAVNSFFYSMQTNFSMNGYDKDTLQTHVPALVFTLYDGYYIYSPYKNTLDQETINKLKTGKGEANEYVYDLKPYVYYSCRYKKGSSTDVVITYSLDSYITIKGYVDGNYWNEKGYLLSSVSGNINYRGININTENNIYENVVIDGEINKLPCRKVNGVKYYAKDGKVYTVTNGKKELQSNKTPNFVKQNDNAVQYYKEALELKNKIINSSLISLKASNAVDENGNPITSYDYTNEGFFDYDIFKELNNTNYSRDTQIEDANSNFNAHKLQVIKRSVIRNLSSAITEFNKISNYTTTFEMPKLQDTDWEKITANVGMISFLQGLNIGGKTYNGYTIVTNNKNKEFVSEESIYIENNTNTYHRATDLDLRGTSNATGYFNIDYERRTGEILQTVGGATAQVTGYYNPREPATGCYQSIVRQENIYQGKLKNWLAESGNENLKKAYYTALARERYGLYRMENPNDQ
;
A
#
# COMPACT_ATOMS: atom_id res chain seq x y z
N MET A 1 -70.26 -17.71 22.60
CA MET A 1 -69.51 -18.83 21.98
C MET A 1 -68.92 -19.70 23.06
N LYS A 2 -69.03 -21.04 22.98
CA LYS A 2 -68.35 -21.95 23.92
C LYS A 2 -66.82 -21.80 23.75
N LEU A 3 -66.07 -21.85 24.85
CA LEU A 3 -64.60 -21.67 24.90
C LEU A 3 -63.85 -22.53 23.86
N GLN A 4 -64.40 -23.73 23.58
CA GLN A 4 -63.89 -24.67 22.58
C GLN A 4 -63.89 -24.12 21.15
N ASN A 5 -64.91 -23.34 20.75
CA ASN A 5 -64.97 -22.75 19.41
C ASN A 5 -63.95 -21.62 19.24
N LEU A 6 -63.62 -20.90 20.32
CA LEU A 6 -62.57 -19.87 20.31
C LEU A 6 -61.18 -20.50 20.20
N ALA A 7 -60.94 -21.62 20.90
CA ALA A 7 -59.69 -22.37 20.85
C ALA A 7 -59.42 -22.99 19.46
N ILE A 8 -60.47 -23.49 18.79
CA ILE A 8 -60.35 -24.02 17.42
C ILE A 8 -59.99 -22.90 16.43
N ILE A 9 -60.64 -21.74 16.52
CA ILE A 9 -60.31 -20.56 15.69
C ILE A 9 -58.87 -20.09 15.96
N PHE A 10 -58.45 -20.08 17.22
CA PHE A 10 -57.08 -19.73 17.60
C PHE A 10 -56.05 -20.68 16.99
N ILE A 11 -56.27 -21.99 17.04
CA ILE A 11 -55.36 -22.99 16.44
C ILE A 11 -55.31 -22.84 14.92
N ILE A 12 -56.46 -22.66 14.25
CA ILE A 12 -56.54 -22.51 12.80
C ILE A 12 -55.80 -21.26 12.31
N ILE A 13 -55.76 -20.19 13.09
CA ILE A 13 -55.08 -18.94 12.70
C ILE A 13 -53.61 -18.93 13.14
N ILE A 14 -53.33 -19.28 14.40
CA ILE A 14 -51.99 -19.12 14.99
C ILE A 14 -51.02 -20.19 14.48
N LEU A 15 -51.46 -21.44 14.31
CA LEU A 15 -50.56 -22.53 13.91
C LEU A 15 -49.96 -22.31 12.49
N PRO A 16 -50.73 -21.93 11.46
CA PRO A 16 -50.15 -21.58 10.15
C PRO A 16 -49.23 -20.37 10.22
N ILE A 17 -49.59 -19.34 10.99
CA ILE A 17 -48.75 -18.14 11.16
C ILE A 17 -47.41 -18.51 11.82
N SER A 18 -47.43 -19.34 12.86
CA SER A 18 -46.21 -19.82 13.53
C SER A 18 -45.32 -20.65 12.60
N LEU A 19 -45.89 -21.51 11.76
CA LEU A 19 -45.14 -22.29 10.77
C LEU A 19 -44.50 -21.38 9.71
N VAL A 20 -45.24 -20.40 9.19
CA VAL A 20 -44.71 -19.43 8.21
C VAL A 20 -43.60 -18.57 8.83
N LEU A 21 -43.76 -18.13 10.09
CA LEU A 21 -42.73 -17.38 10.80
C LEU A 21 -41.47 -18.22 11.09
N ALA A 22 -41.64 -19.51 11.41
CA ALA A 22 -40.53 -20.43 11.62
C ALA A 22 -39.73 -20.64 10.33
N GLU A 23 -40.41 -20.92 9.21
CA GLU A 23 -39.79 -21.08 7.89
C GLU A 23 -39.08 -19.79 7.46
N TYR A 24 -39.72 -18.63 7.67
CA TYR A 24 -39.13 -17.32 7.38
C TYR A 24 -37.86 -17.06 8.20
N THR A 25 -37.89 -17.41 9.49
CA THR A 25 -36.74 -17.25 10.39
C THR A 25 -35.60 -18.18 9.97
N GLN A 26 -35.91 -19.43 9.66
CA GLN A 26 -34.94 -20.41 9.19
C GLN A 26 -34.29 -19.98 7.88
N SER A 27 -35.08 -19.51 6.91
CA SER A 27 -34.57 -18.98 5.63
C SER A 27 -33.66 -17.76 5.84
N ARG A 28 -34.01 -16.85 6.77
CA ARG A 28 -33.13 -15.72 7.14
C ARG A 28 -31.82 -16.16 7.77
N VAL A 29 -31.84 -17.15 8.66
CA VAL A 29 -30.63 -17.69 9.29
C VAL A 29 -29.73 -18.37 8.24
N GLN A 30 -30.30 -19.15 7.33
CA GLN A 30 -29.54 -19.76 6.22
C GLN A 30 -28.90 -18.70 5.31
N THR A 31 -29.67 -17.66 4.96
CA THR A 31 -29.17 -16.53 4.16
C THR A 31 -28.01 -15.81 4.86
N LEU A 32 -28.11 -15.59 6.18
CA LEU A 32 -27.05 -14.95 6.98
C LEU A 32 -25.78 -15.83 7.04
N ASN A 33 -25.95 -17.13 7.29
CA ASN A 33 -24.83 -18.08 7.34
C ASN A 33 -24.11 -18.16 5.99
N LEU A 34 -24.85 -18.17 4.89
CA LEU A 34 -24.27 -18.21 3.54
C LEU A 34 -23.53 -16.91 3.21
N GLN A 35 -24.08 -15.76 3.60
CA GLN A 35 -23.38 -14.49 3.49
C GLN A 35 -22.05 -14.49 4.28
N LEU A 36 -22.06 -14.90 5.55
CA LEU A 36 -20.85 -14.98 6.37
C LEU A 36 -19.82 -15.95 5.76
N SER A 37 -20.28 -17.07 5.21
CA SER A 37 -19.43 -18.01 4.49
C SER A 37 -18.79 -17.37 3.25
N TYR A 38 -19.54 -16.60 2.46
CA TYR A 38 -19.00 -15.92 1.27
C TYR A 38 -18.03 -14.80 1.65
N ASP A 39 -18.35 -14.02 2.68
CA ASP A 39 -17.45 -12.97 3.19
C ASP A 39 -16.11 -13.56 3.67
N THR A 40 -16.15 -14.69 4.38
CA THR A 40 -14.94 -15.38 4.86
C THR A 40 -14.11 -15.94 3.71
N ARG A 41 -14.75 -16.56 2.71
CA ARG A 41 -14.06 -17.14 1.55
C ARG A 41 -13.46 -16.05 0.65
N LEU A 42 -14.18 -14.95 0.45
CA LEU A 42 -13.68 -13.78 -0.26
C LEU A 42 -12.47 -13.19 0.47
N TYR A 43 -12.55 -13.02 1.80
CA TYR A 43 -11.42 -12.57 2.62
C TYR A 43 -10.19 -13.49 2.46
N ASN A 44 -10.36 -14.80 2.55
CA ASN A 44 -9.26 -15.76 2.39
C ASN A 44 -8.63 -15.67 1.00
N ALA A 45 -9.43 -15.58 -0.07
CA ALA A 45 -8.91 -15.44 -1.42
C ALA A 45 -8.10 -14.15 -1.61
N THR A 46 -8.57 -13.04 -1.06
CA THR A 46 -7.85 -11.75 -1.10
C THR A 46 -6.59 -11.78 -0.23
N TYR A 47 -6.64 -12.48 0.89
CA TYR A 47 -5.47 -12.71 1.74
C TYR A 47 -4.39 -13.53 1.03
N ASP A 48 -4.78 -14.62 0.37
CA ASP A 48 -3.86 -15.48 -0.40
C ASP A 48 -3.20 -14.69 -1.55
N ALA A 49 -3.96 -13.83 -2.22
CA ALA A 49 -3.46 -12.93 -3.25
C ALA A 49 -2.40 -11.95 -2.71
N ILE A 50 -2.68 -11.29 -1.58
CA ILE A 50 -1.73 -10.39 -0.92
C ILE A 50 -0.49 -11.15 -0.44
N LYS A 51 -0.63 -12.38 0.06
CA LYS A 51 0.51 -13.20 0.45
C LYS A 51 1.38 -13.62 -0.72
N ALA A 52 0.77 -14.00 -1.84
CA ALA A 52 1.51 -14.26 -3.08
C ALA A 52 2.27 -13.01 -3.55
N PHE A 53 1.62 -11.84 -3.54
CA PHE A 53 2.27 -10.57 -3.87
C PHE A 53 3.44 -10.25 -2.94
N GLN A 54 3.26 -10.41 -1.63
CA GLN A 54 4.30 -10.22 -0.62
C GLN A 54 5.49 -11.16 -0.85
N LEU A 55 5.26 -12.45 -1.08
CA LEU A 55 6.33 -13.43 -1.28
C LEU A 55 7.12 -13.15 -2.57
N ASN A 56 6.42 -12.79 -3.65
CA ASN A 56 7.06 -12.49 -4.93
C ASN A 56 7.91 -11.21 -4.84
N THR A 57 7.36 -10.14 -4.26
CA THR A 57 8.10 -8.87 -4.09
C THR A 57 9.30 -9.01 -3.16
N LEU A 58 9.22 -9.84 -2.11
CA LEU A 58 10.36 -10.08 -1.22
C LEU A 58 11.49 -10.85 -1.90
N ASN A 59 11.19 -11.76 -2.83
CA ASN A 59 12.18 -12.59 -3.51
C ASN A 59 12.60 -12.08 -4.89
N SER A 60 11.93 -11.06 -5.45
CA SER A 60 12.36 -10.44 -6.69
C SER A 60 13.54 -9.50 -6.43
N ASP A 61 14.72 -9.90 -6.92
CA ASP A 61 15.96 -9.10 -6.92
C ASP A 61 16.16 -8.31 -8.24
N THR A 62 15.20 -8.39 -9.16
CA THR A 62 15.41 -7.95 -10.55
C THR A 62 15.30 -6.43 -10.72
N SER A 63 16.39 -5.84 -11.21
CA SER A 63 16.65 -4.45 -11.60
C SER A 63 15.73 -3.83 -12.67
N ASN A 64 14.58 -4.44 -12.99
CA ASN A 64 13.54 -3.87 -13.88
C ASN A 64 12.19 -3.86 -13.14
N GLN A 65 11.97 -2.81 -12.35
CA GLN A 65 10.91 -2.76 -11.35
C GLN A 65 9.50 -2.68 -11.93
N SER A 66 9.30 -2.14 -13.14
CA SER A 66 7.96 -2.03 -13.73
C SER A 66 7.40 -3.36 -14.23
N ASN A 67 8.19 -4.10 -15.01
CA ASN A 67 7.73 -5.39 -15.56
C ASN A 67 7.61 -6.46 -14.47
N SER A 68 8.51 -6.42 -13.47
CA SER A 68 8.41 -7.33 -12.32
C SER A 68 7.16 -7.05 -11.49
N LYS A 69 6.79 -5.77 -11.25
CA LYS A 69 5.55 -5.42 -10.54
C LYS A 69 4.30 -5.96 -11.23
N ILE A 70 4.16 -5.75 -12.54
CA ILE A 70 2.98 -6.25 -13.29
C ILE A 70 2.90 -7.77 -13.19
N ARG A 71 4.03 -8.48 -13.38
CA ARG A 71 4.10 -9.94 -13.23
C ARG A 71 3.71 -10.39 -11.81
N ASP A 72 4.23 -9.73 -10.78
CA ASP A 72 3.98 -10.09 -9.39
C ASP A 72 2.50 -9.82 -9.01
N LEU A 73 1.89 -8.78 -9.55
CA LEU A 73 0.44 -8.51 -9.43
C LEU A 73 -0.41 -9.53 -10.18
N GLN A 74 -0.03 -9.92 -11.40
CA GLN A 74 -0.73 -10.97 -12.15
C GLN A 74 -0.66 -12.33 -11.42
N ALA A 75 0.47 -12.65 -10.79
CA ALA A 75 0.58 -13.83 -9.93
C ALA A 75 -0.34 -13.76 -8.71
N ALA A 76 -0.54 -12.57 -8.12
CA ALA A 76 -1.49 -12.34 -7.05
C ALA A 76 -2.94 -12.54 -7.51
N VAL A 77 -3.31 -12.01 -8.68
CA VAL A 77 -4.62 -12.22 -9.31
C VAL A 77 -4.88 -13.71 -9.56
N ASN A 78 -3.89 -14.44 -10.08
CA ASN A 78 -4.02 -15.88 -10.26
C ASN A 78 -4.26 -16.60 -8.93
N SER A 79 -3.51 -16.24 -7.89
CA SER A 79 -3.65 -16.81 -6.54
C SER A 79 -5.05 -16.54 -5.97
N PHE A 80 -5.58 -15.33 -6.17
CA PHE A 80 -6.97 -14.98 -5.82
C PHE A 80 -7.96 -15.94 -6.48
N PHE A 81 -7.91 -16.10 -7.81
CA PHE A 81 -8.88 -16.94 -8.52
C PHE A 81 -8.72 -18.44 -8.22
N TYR A 82 -7.50 -18.92 -7.96
CA TYR A 82 -7.29 -20.30 -7.49
C TYR A 82 -7.90 -20.53 -6.10
N SER A 83 -7.74 -19.58 -5.19
CA SER A 83 -8.36 -19.66 -3.86
C SER A 83 -9.88 -19.55 -3.95
N MET A 84 -10.41 -18.64 -4.78
CA MET A 84 -11.84 -18.55 -5.07
C MET A 84 -12.38 -19.87 -5.62
N GLN A 85 -11.73 -20.47 -6.62
CA GLN A 85 -12.16 -21.74 -7.18
C GLN A 85 -12.18 -22.85 -6.10
N THR A 86 -11.08 -23.01 -5.38
CA THR A 86 -10.98 -24.07 -4.35
C THR A 86 -12.04 -23.90 -3.26
N ASN A 87 -12.26 -22.66 -2.81
CA ASN A 87 -13.16 -22.36 -1.70
C ASN A 87 -14.63 -22.29 -2.13
N PHE A 88 -14.98 -21.84 -3.34
CA PHE A 88 -16.36 -21.68 -3.79
C PHE A 88 -16.88 -22.84 -4.64
N SER A 89 -16.03 -23.65 -5.29
CA SER A 89 -16.47 -24.82 -6.05
C SER A 89 -17.11 -25.90 -5.17
N MET A 90 -16.83 -25.91 -3.87
CA MET A 90 -17.56 -26.74 -2.90
C MET A 90 -19.07 -26.42 -2.81
N ASN A 91 -19.51 -25.28 -3.37
CA ASN A 91 -20.92 -24.85 -3.41
C ASN A 91 -21.52 -24.87 -4.83
N GLY A 92 -20.84 -25.49 -5.81
CA GLY A 92 -21.38 -25.67 -7.17
C GLY A 92 -21.08 -24.56 -8.18
N TYR A 93 -20.23 -23.59 -7.83
CA TYR A 93 -19.76 -22.56 -8.78
C TYR A 93 -18.44 -22.99 -9.44
N ASP A 94 -18.38 -22.97 -10.77
CA ASP A 94 -17.13 -23.17 -11.52
C ASP A 94 -16.32 -21.87 -11.64
N LYS A 95 -15.08 -22.00 -12.13
CA LYS A 95 -14.12 -20.90 -12.25
C LYS A 95 -14.63 -19.78 -13.15
N ASP A 96 -15.16 -20.14 -14.32
CA ASP A 96 -15.60 -19.17 -15.33
C ASP A 96 -16.83 -18.40 -14.82
N THR A 97 -17.73 -19.07 -14.10
CA THR A 97 -18.87 -18.43 -13.42
C THR A 97 -18.40 -17.46 -12.35
N LEU A 98 -17.47 -17.85 -11.47
CA LEU A 98 -16.98 -16.97 -10.40
C LEU A 98 -16.27 -15.73 -10.93
N GLN A 99 -15.50 -15.85 -12.02
CA GLN A 99 -14.85 -14.71 -12.64
C GLN A 99 -15.86 -13.67 -13.13
N THR A 100 -17.04 -14.10 -13.60
CA THR A 100 -18.12 -13.21 -13.98
C THR A 100 -18.89 -12.57 -12.82
N HIS A 101 -18.58 -12.94 -11.58
CA HIS A 101 -19.10 -12.30 -10.37
C HIS A 101 -18.09 -11.36 -9.69
N VAL A 102 -16.89 -11.22 -10.27
CA VAL A 102 -15.81 -10.36 -9.77
C VAL A 102 -15.66 -9.16 -10.71
N PRO A 103 -16.35 -8.04 -10.44
CA PRO A 103 -16.34 -6.90 -11.36
C PRO A 103 -14.98 -6.21 -11.44
N ALA A 104 -14.23 -6.18 -10.33
CA ALA A 104 -12.90 -5.62 -10.28
C ALA A 104 -12.08 -6.18 -9.10
N LEU A 105 -10.76 -6.14 -9.25
CA LEU A 105 -9.80 -6.19 -8.15
C LEU A 105 -8.96 -4.91 -8.19
N VAL A 106 -8.78 -4.25 -7.06
CA VAL A 106 -8.03 -2.98 -6.97
C VAL A 106 -6.81 -3.20 -6.10
N PHE A 107 -5.62 -3.03 -6.67
CA PHE A 107 -4.36 -3.09 -5.93
C PHE A 107 -3.92 -1.67 -5.60
N THR A 108 -4.07 -1.28 -4.32
CA THR A 108 -3.66 0.04 -3.84
C THR A 108 -2.16 0.01 -3.55
N LEU A 109 -1.40 0.89 -4.20
CA LEU A 109 0.05 1.00 -4.09
C LEU A 109 0.42 2.37 -3.49
N TYR A 110 1.72 2.70 -3.52
CA TYR A 110 2.27 3.85 -2.82
C TYR A 110 1.76 5.21 -3.31
N ASP A 111 1.66 5.41 -4.63
CA ASP A 111 1.31 6.68 -5.27
C ASP A 111 0.17 6.55 -6.29
N GLY A 112 -0.51 5.41 -6.28
CA GLY A 112 -1.55 5.05 -7.23
C GLY A 112 -2.02 3.62 -7.05
N TYR A 113 -2.69 3.09 -8.06
CA TYR A 113 -3.28 1.75 -8.01
C TYR A 113 -3.43 1.14 -9.40
N TYR A 114 -3.55 -0.18 -9.41
CA TYR A 114 -3.99 -0.95 -10.57
C TYR A 114 -5.42 -1.43 -10.38
N ILE A 115 -6.21 -1.45 -11.45
CA ILE A 115 -7.51 -2.11 -11.50
C ILE A 115 -7.42 -3.30 -12.44
N TYR A 116 -7.60 -4.51 -11.92
CA TYR A 116 -7.88 -5.69 -12.72
C TYR A 116 -9.38 -5.73 -12.99
N SER A 117 -9.78 -5.63 -14.25
CA SER A 117 -11.19 -5.70 -14.66
C SER A 117 -11.24 -6.02 -16.17
N PRO A 118 -12.35 -6.59 -16.67
CA PRO A 118 -12.47 -6.81 -18.10
C PRO A 118 -12.53 -5.47 -18.84
N TYR A 119 -11.92 -5.45 -20.02
CA TYR A 119 -12.05 -4.36 -20.98
C TYR A 119 -12.11 -4.93 -22.39
N LYS A 120 -12.68 -4.14 -23.30
CA LYS A 120 -12.71 -4.46 -24.72
C LYS A 120 -11.35 -4.14 -25.33
N ASN A 121 -10.70 -5.14 -25.94
CA ASN A 121 -9.44 -4.88 -26.62
C ASN A 121 -9.71 -4.17 -27.97
N THR A 122 -9.35 -2.89 -28.05
CA THR A 122 -9.37 -2.12 -29.31
C THR A 122 -7.98 -2.12 -29.91
N LEU A 123 -7.63 -3.21 -30.59
CA LEU A 123 -6.39 -3.28 -31.36
C LEU A 123 -6.51 -2.45 -32.63
N ASP A 124 -5.44 -1.75 -33.01
CA ASP A 124 -5.36 -1.14 -34.33
C ASP A 124 -5.19 -2.22 -35.42
N GLN A 125 -5.54 -1.87 -36.67
CA GLN A 125 -5.52 -2.83 -37.78
C GLN A 125 -4.12 -3.40 -38.03
N GLU A 126 -3.07 -2.64 -37.72
CA GLU A 126 -1.68 -3.07 -37.86
C GLU A 126 -1.29 -4.15 -36.83
N THR A 127 -1.73 -4.02 -35.57
CA THR A 127 -1.49 -4.99 -34.51
C THR A 127 -2.31 -6.26 -34.72
N ILE A 128 -3.56 -6.13 -35.20
CA ILE A 128 -4.40 -7.28 -35.60
C ILE A 128 -3.69 -8.12 -36.66
N ASN A 129 -3.08 -7.48 -37.67
CA ASN A 129 -2.39 -8.18 -38.74
C ASN A 129 -1.08 -8.87 -38.28
N LYS A 130 -0.48 -8.40 -37.17
CA LYS A 130 0.74 -8.98 -36.57
C LYS A 130 0.45 -10.13 -35.60
N LEU A 131 -0.72 -10.12 -34.94
CA LEU A 131 -1.15 -11.18 -34.05
C LEU A 131 -1.73 -12.34 -34.87
N LYS A 132 -0.90 -13.34 -35.18
CA LYS A 132 -1.35 -14.62 -35.73
C LYS A 132 -2.24 -15.33 -34.69
N THR A 133 -3.39 -15.83 -35.14
CA THR A 133 -4.43 -16.58 -34.40
C THR A 133 -4.07 -17.02 -32.97
N GLY A 134 -4.70 -16.39 -31.97
CA GLY A 134 -4.61 -16.69 -30.54
C GLY A 134 -4.95 -15.47 -29.65
N LYS A 135 -5.67 -15.71 -28.54
CA LYS A 135 -6.21 -14.78 -27.53
C LYS A 135 -5.88 -13.29 -27.72
N GLY A 136 -6.92 -12.49 -28.00
CA GLY A 136 -6.81 -11.05 -28.23
C GLY A 136 -7.38 -10.64 -29.57
N GLU A 137 -8.43 -11.30 -30.07
CA GLU A 137 -9.08 -10.85 -31.29
C GLU A 137 -9.71 -9.46 -31.06
N ALA A 138 -9.72 -8.63 -32.11
CA ALA A 138 -10.35 -7.32 -32.04
C ALA A 138 -11.83 -7.48 -31.65
N ASN A 139 -12.25 -6.76 -30.60
CA ASN A 139 -13.58 -6.85 -29.97
C ASN A 139 -13.82 -8.00 -28.99
N GLU A 140 -12.83 -8.83 -28.65
CA GLU A 140 -12.93 -9.74 -27.50
C GLU A 140 -12.73 -9.00 -26.17
N TYR A 141 -13.43 -9.47 -25.14
CA TYR A 141 -13.27 -8.99 -23.77
C TYR A 141 -12.18 -9.80 -23.07
N VAL A 142 -11.16 -9.09 -22.57
CA VAL A 142 -10.04 -9.69 -21.84
C VAL A 142 -10.00 -9.12 -20.44
N TYR A 143 -9.81 -9.99 -19.46
CA TYR A 143 -9.52 -9.59 -18.09
C TYR A 143 -8.02 -9.38 -17.92
N ASP A 144 -7.59 -8.14 -17.73
CA ASP A 144 -6.20 -7.81 -17.42
C ASP A 144 -6.13 -6.58 -16.50
N LEU A 145 -4.91 -6.26 -16.07
CA LEU A 145 -4.59 -5.02 -15.35
C LEU A 145 -4.71 -3.83 -16.31
N LYS A 146 -5.60 -2.90 -15.97
CA LYS A 146 -5.68 -1.58 -16.63
C LYS A 146 -4.41 -0.76 -16.35
N PRO A 147 -4.12 0.27 -17.16
CA PRO A 147 -3.00 1.18 -16.92
C PRO A 147 -2.98 1.72 -15.49
N TYR A 148 -1.78 1.95 -14.96
CA TYR A 148 -1.59 2.46 -13.60
C TYR A 148 -2.23 3.85 -13.45
N VAL A 149 -3.00 4.04 -12.39
CA VAL A 149 -3.65 5.31 -12.10
C VAL A 149 -3.02 5.94 -10.87
N TYR A 150 -2.41 7.11 -11.05
CA TYR A 150 -1.80 7.88 -9.96
C TYR A 150 -2.86 8.60 -9.11
N TYR A 151 -2.54 8.83 -7.83
CA TYR A 151 -3.34 9.68 -6.96
C TYR A 151 -3.07 11.16 -7.25
N SER A 152 -3.47 11.63 -8.45
CA SER A 152 -3.20 12.98 -8.90
C SER A 152 -4.44 13.87 -8.91
N CYS A 153 -4.20 15.18 -8.79
CA CYS A 153 -5.22 16.22 -8.95
C CYS A 153 -4.58 17.45 -9.61
N ARG A 154 -5.30 18.06 -10.54
CA ARG A 154 -4.91 19.33 -11.17
C ARG A 154 -5.49 20.49 -10.38
N TYR A 155 -4.73 21.56 -10.25
CA TYR A 155 -5.13 22.80 -9.59
C TYR A 155 -4.85 23.97 -10.50
N LYS A 156 -5.81 24.87 -10.61
CA LYS A 156 -5.70 26.11 -11.35
C LYS A 156 -6.00 27.29 -10.44
N LYS A 157 -5.02 28.17 -10.25
CA LYS A 157 -5.12 29.36 -9.40
C LYS A 157 -4.69 30.58 -10.19
N GLY A 158 -5.66 31.44 -10.51
CA GLY A 158 -5.42 32.59 -11.39
C GLY A 158 -4.96 32.15 -12.78
N SER A 159 -4.19 33.02 -13.45
CA SER A 159 -3.65 32.77 -14.79
C SER A 159 -2.22 32.21 -14.80
N SER A 160 -1.50 32.30 -13.68
CA SER A 160 -0.06 31.98 -13.60
C SER A 160 0.26 30.66 -12.92
N THR A 161 -0.73 30.00 -12.29
CA THR A 161 -0.53 28.72 -11.60
C THR A 161 -1.50 27.66 -12.11
N ASP A 162 -0.95 26.64 -12.75
CA ASP A 162 -1.65 25.46 -13.26
C ASP A 162 -0.74 24.25 -13.06
N VAL A 163 -1.06 23.44 -12.05
CA VAL A 163 -0.20 22.35 -11.60
C VAL A 163 -0.97 21.06 -11.40
N VAL A 164 -0.34 19.93 -11.72
CA VAL A 164 -0.75 18.60 -11.30
C VAL A 164 0.09 18.21 -10.10
N ILE A 165 -0.58 17.90 -8.99
CA ILE A 165 0.05 17.35 -7.80
C ILE A 165 -0.32 15.88 -7.71
N THR A 166 0.69 15.01 -7.71
CA THR A 166 0.53 13.59 -7.40
C THR A 166 0.88 13.35 -5.96
N TYR A 167 -0.04 12.68 -5.27
CA TYR A 167 0.04 12.35 -3.86
C TYR A 167 0.47 10.90 -3.66
N SER A 168 1.05 10.62 -2.50
CA SER A 168 1.38 9.27 -2.07
C SER A 168 0.71 8.93 -0.73
N LEU A 169 0.86 7.70 -0.24
CA LEU A 169 0.33 7.30 1.06
C LEU A 169 0.99 8.04 2.24
N ASP A 170 2.21 8.56 2.08
CA ASP A 170 2.90 9.37 3.10
C ASP A 170 2.88 10.89 2.75
N SER A 171 3.91 11.66 3.14
CA SER A 171 4.00 13.09 2.85
C SER A 171 4.78 13.42 1.58
N TYR A 172 5.15 12.42 0.78
CA TYR A 172 5.78 12.63 -0.51
C TYR A 172 4.78 13.09 -1.56
N ILE A 173 5.17 14.09 -2.33
CA ILE A 173 4.40 14.57 -3.49
C ILE A 173 5.31 14.82 -4.69
N THR A 174 4.70 14.86 -5.87
CA THR A 174 5.31 15.45 -7.07
C THR A 174 4.45 16.59 -7.56
N ILE A 175 5.07 17.69 -8.01
CA ILE A 175 4.41 18.89 -8.52
C ILE A 175 4.95 19.15 -9.92
N LYS A 176 4.06 19.13 -10.91
CA LYS A 176 4.40 19.43 -12.31
C LYS A 176 3.46 20.47 -12.89
N GLY A 177 3.99 21.37 -13.70
CA GLY A 177 3.21 22.43 -14.35
C GLY A 177 3.78 23.81 -14.05
N TYR A 178 2.97 24.85 -14.17
CA TYR A 178 3.42 26.23 -13.98
C TYR A 178 3.05 26.75 -12.60
N VAL A 179 4.02 27.34 -11.90
CA VAL A 179 3.84 28.06 -10.64
C VAL A 179 4.41 29.46 -10.83
N ASP A 180 3.58 30.48 -10.64
CA ASP A 180 3.97 31.87 -10.86
C ASP A 180 4.58 32.11 -12.26
N GLY A 181 4.06 31.41 -13.27
CA GLY A 181 4.55 31.45 -14.66
C GLY A 181 5.81 30.65 -14.95
N ASN A 182 6.44 30.02 -13.95
CA ASN A 182 7.64 29.21 -14.11
C ASN A 182 7.29 27.72 -14.13
N TYR A 183 7.88 26.96 -15.05
CA TYR A 183 7.67 25.50 -15.07
C TYR A 183 8.40 24.83 -13.90
N TRP A 184 7.66 23.99 -13.17
CA TRP A 184 8.11 23.21 -12.03
C TRP A 184 8.03 21.73 -12.37
N ASN A 185 9.04 20.98 -11.96
CA ASN A 185 9.04 19.51 -11.94
C ASN A 185 9.71 19.08 -10.63
N GLU A 186 9.00 19.33 -9.54
CA GLU A 186 9.52 19.16 -8.19
C GLU A 186 8.97 17.89 -7.57
N LYS A 187 9.76 17.29 -6.68
CA LYS A 187 9.36 16.10 -5.94
C LYS A 187 10.07 16.06 -4.60
N GLY A 188 9.42 15.51 -3.58
CA GLY A 188 10.01 15.43 -2.26
C GLY A 188 8.99 15.24 -1.15
N TYR A 189 9.50 15.11 0.07
CA TYR A 189 8.70 14.99 1.28
C TYR A 189 8.34 16.35 1.84
N LEU A 190 7.08 16.53 2.21
CA LEU A 190 6.63 17.66 3.00
C LEU A 190 6.85 17.36 4.47
N LEU A 191 7.74 18.13 5.11
CA LEU A 191 8.04 18.03 6.53
C LEU A 191 8.13 19.43 7.10
N SER A 192 7.24 19.79 8.02
CA SER A 192 7.23 21.16 8.57
C SER A 192 8.32 21.35 9.64
N SER A 193 8.59 20.32 10.45
CA SER A 193 9.57 20.37 11.54
C SER A 193 11.04 20.17 11.11
N VAL A 194 11.36 20.28 9.82
CA VAL A 194 12.75 20.23 9.34
C VAL A 194 13.38 21.63 9.33
N SER A 195 14.61 21.74 9.81
CA SER A 195 15.36 22.99 9.88
C SER A 195 16.85 22.82 9.59
N GLY A 196 17.59 23.95 9.55
CA GLY A 196 19.02 23.99 9.26
C GLY A 196 19.86 23.08 10.18
N ASN A 197 21.03 22.67 9.71
CA ASN A 197 21.87 21.61 10.32
C ASN A 197 21.19 20.22 10.39
N ILE A 198 20.17 19.97 9.54
CA ILE A 198 19.45 18.69 9.43
C ILE A 198 18.91 18.24 10.79
N ASN A 199 18.16 19.15 11.41
CA ASN A 199 17.36 18.86 12.60
C ASN A 199 15.93 18.55 12.20
N TYR A 200 15.36 17.47 12.75
CA TYR A 200 13.96 17.11 12.59
C TYR A 200 13.33 16.80 13.95
N ARG A 201 12.24 17.50 14.28
CA ARG A 201 11.51 17.36 15.55
C ARG A 201 12.43 17.37 16.79
N GLY A 202 13.40 18.30 16.79
CA GLY A 202 14.34 18.50 17.89
C GLY A 202 15.57 17.59 17.86
N ILE A 203 15.66 16.61 16.95
CA ILE A 203 16.77 15.67 16.88
C ILE A 203 17.69 15.99 15.71
N ASN A 204 19.00 16.00 15.96
CA ASN A 204 20.01 16.10 14.90
C ASN A 204 20.20 14.74 14.21
N ILE A 205 20.08 14.73 12.89
CA ILE A 205 20.23 13.53 12.06
C ILE A 205 21.62 13.54 11.43
N ASN A 206 22.34 12.43 11.56
CA ASN A 206 23.71 12.28 11.10
C ASN A 206 23.82 11.09 10.13
N THR A 207 24.93 11.04 9.39
CA THR A 207 25.32 9.87 8.60
C THR A 207 25.46 8.64 9.47
N GLU A 208 24.83 7.54 9.06
CA GLU A 208 24.97 6.25 9.72
C GLU A 208 26.20 5.52 9.18
N ASN A 209 26.91 4.82 10.06
CA ASN A 209 28.10 4.09 9.69
C ASN A 209 27.89 2.58 9.80
N ASN A 210 28.30 1.86 8.75
CA ASN A 210 28.32 0.39 8.71
C ASN A 210 27.00 -0.27 9.12
N ILE A 211 25.92 -0.01 8.37
CA ILE A 211 24.70 -0.82 8.47
C ILE A 211 24.99 -2.20 7.87
N TYR A 212 24.79 -3.29 8.62
CA TYR A 212 25.08 -4.65 8.16
C TYR A 212 23.81 -5.43 7.81
N GLU A 213 23.92 -6.40 6.91
CA GLU A 213 22.95 -7.48 6.76
C GLU A 213 23.63 -8.75 6.26
N ASN A 214 22.96 -9.88 6.46
CA ASN A 214 23.33 -11.14 5.85
C ASN A 214 22.81 -11.17 4.40
N VAL A 215 23.67 -11.56 3.47
CA VAL A 215 23.35 -11.74 2.06
C VAL A 215 24.03 -13.01 1.54
N VAL A 216 23.34 -13.75 0.68
CA VAL A 216 23.91 -14.92 0.01
C VAL A 216 24.71 -14.46 -1.21
N ILE A 217 25.98 -14.84 -1.27
CA ILE A 217 26.87 -14.56 -2.40
C ILE A 217 27.59 -15.85 -2.76
N ASP A 218 27.46 -16.28 -4.01
CA ASP A 218 28.12 -17.48 -4.54
C ASP A 218 27.87 -18.74 -3.68
N GLY A 219 26.69 -18.80 -3.03
CA GLY A 219 26.29 -19.91 -2.17
C GLY A 219 26.65 -19.79 -0.69
N GLU A 220 27.36 -18.73 -0.28
CA GLU A 220 27.73 -18.49 1.11
C GLU A 220 26.95 -17.33 1.73
N ILE A 221 26.51 -17.48 2.98
CA ILE A 221 25.89 -16.39 3.74
C ILE A 221 27.00 -15.49 4.30
N ASN A 222 27.01 -14.23 3.87
CA ASN A 222 28.00 -13.24 4.27
C ASN A 222 27.33 -12.10 5.03
N LYS A 223 27.85 -11.73 6.21
CA LYS A 223 27.45 -10.52 6.93
C LYS A 223 28.25 -9.32 6.42
N LEU A 224 27.63 -8.46 5.61
CA LEU A 224 28.31 -7.36 4.92
C LEU A 224 27.68 -6.00 5.23
N PRO A 225 28.47 -4.92 5.25
CA PRO A 225 27.92 -3.58 5.28
C PRO A 225 27.13 -3.33 3.98
N CYS A 226 25.96 -2.72 4.10
CA CYS A 226 25.02 -2.47 3.02
C CYS A 226 24.48 -1.03 3.02
N ARG A 227 24.08 -0.57 1.83
CA ARG A 227 23.35 0.68 1.61
C ARG A 227 22.35 0.49 0.49
N LYS A 228 21.10 0.89 0.70
CA LYS A 228 20.06 0.87 -0.32
C LYS A 228 19.93 2.24 -0.98
N VAL A 229 19.99 2.31 -2.31
CA VAL A 229 19.77 3.54 -3.09
C VAL A 229 18.89 3.21 -4.29
N ASN A 230 17.79 3.95 -4.44
CA ASN A 230 16.85 3.79 -5.55
C ASN A 230 16.39 2.33 -5.76
N GLY A 231 16.06 1.64 -4.66
CA GLY A 231 15.63 0.25 -4.64
C GLY A 231 16.74 -0.80 -4.70
N VAL A 232 17.98 -0.41 -5.02
CA VAL A 232 19.11 -1.34 -5.18
C VAL A 232 19.96 -1.37 -3.91
N LYS A 233 20.25 -2.56 -3.37
CA LYS A 233 21.18 -2.76 -2.26
C LYS A 233 22.61 -2.93 -2.78
N TYR A 234 23.53 -2.15 -2.21
CA TYR A 234 24.96 -2.19 -2.47
C TYR A 234 25.69 -2.72 -1.24
N TYR A 235 26.68 -3.58 -1.44
CA TYR A 235 27.46 -4.23 -0.39
C TYR A 235 28.94 -3.93 -0.56
N ALA A 236 29.68 -3.72 0.53
CA ALA A 236 31.13 -3.59 0.48
C ALA A 236 31.82 -4.87 0.98
N LYS A 237 32.65 -5.47 0.13
CA LYS A 237 33.44 -6.68 0.40
C LYS A 237 34.80 -6.54 -0.27
N ASP A 238 35.88 -6.95 0.40
CA ASP A 238 37.25 -6.98 -0.15
C ASP A 238 37.72 -5.67 -0.82
N GLY A 239 37.38 -4.52 -0.21
CA GLY A 239 37.74 -3.20 -0.73
C GLY A 239 36.97 -2.74 -1.99
N LYS A 240 35.99 -3.52 -2.43
CA LYS A 240 35.14 -3.26 -3.61
C LYS A 240 33.67 -3.17 -3.23
N VAL A 241 32.85 -2.63 -4.13
CA VAL A 241 31.39 -2.52 -3.97
C VAL A 241 30.70 -3.43 -4.97
N TYR A 242 29.67 -4.13 -4.51
CA TYR A 242 28.90 -5.08 -5.31
C TYR A 242 27.40 -4.82 -5.18
N THR A 243 26.66 -5.06 -6.24
CA THR A 243 25.23 -5.41 -6.18
C THR A 243 25.11 -6.93 -6.17
N VAL A 244 24.01 -7.45 -5.65
CA VAL A 244 23.74 -8.90 -5.64
C VAL A 244 22.40 -9.14 -6.31
N THR A 245 22.39 -10.01 -7.33
CA THR A 245 21.20 -10.40 -8.07
C THR A 245 21.14 -11.93 -8.09
N ASN A 246 20.09 -12.53 -7.53
CA ASN A 246 19.93 -14.00 -7.46
C ASN A 246 21.18 -14.70 -6.90
N GLY A 247 21.73 -14.17 -5.80
CA GLY A 247 22.93 -14.73 -5.14
C GLY A 247 24.25 -14.52 -5.88
N LYS A 248 24.27 -13.85 -7.04
CA LYS A 248 25.50 -13.53 -7.78
C LYS A 248 25.89 -12.08 -7.58
N LYS A 249 27.18 -11.84 -7.30
CA LYS A 249 27.72 -10.49 -7.13
C LYS A 249 28.06 -9.85 -8.49
N GLU A 250 27.76 -8.57 -8.62
CA GLU A 250 28.10 -7.73 -9.77
C GLU A 250 28.94 -6.54 -9.28
N LEU A 251 30.14 -6.37 -9.84
CA LEU A 251 31.08 -5.33 -9.42
C LEU A 251 30.60 -3.94 -9.85
N GLN A 252 30.59 -2.99 -8.91
CA GLN A 252 30.24 -1.60 -9.13
C GLN A 252 31.51 -0.73 -9.13
N SER A 253 32.22 -0.71 -10.26
CA SER A 253 33.54 -0.09 -10.40
C SER A 253 33.57 1.43 -10.14
N ASN A 254 32.43 2.11 -10.25
CA ASN A 254 32.29 3.55 -10.00
C ASN A 254 32.02 3.91 -8.54
N LYS A 255 31.98 2.94 -7.62
CA LYS A 255 31.71 3.16 -6.20
C LYS A 255 32.86 2.65 -5.32
N THR A 256 33.19 3.41 -4.29
CA THR A 256 34.18 3.03 -3.27
C THR A 256 33.46 2.44 -2.05
N PRO A 257 34.14 1.65 -1.18
CA PRO A 257 33.53 1.14 0.05
C PRO A 257 32.91 2.22 0.94
N ASN A 258 33.42 3.46 0.92
CA ASN A 258 32.85 4.57 1.68
C ASN A 258 31.41 4.92 1.25
N PHE A 259 31.07 4.76 -0.04
CA PHE A 259 29.70 4.95 -0.53
C PHE A 259 28.70 4.06 0.23
N VAL A 260 29.10 2.84 0.59
CA VAL A 260 28.27 1.88 1.33
C VAL A 260 28.37 2.12 2.84
N LYS A 261 29.60 2.27 3.35
CA LYS A 261 29.85 2.35 4.80
C LYS A 261 29.38 3.65 5.43
N GLN A 262 29.37 4.77 4.69
CA GLN A 262 28.87 6.07 5.15
C GLN A 262 27.51 6.31 4.51
N ASN A 263 26.45 5.93 5.21
CA ASN A 263 25.08 6.03 4.72
C ASN A 263 24.48 7.39 5.11
N ASP A 264 24.47 8.31 4.16
CA ASP A 264 23.91 9.66 4.30
C ASP A 264 22.45 9.75 3.80
N ASN A 265 21.77 8.62 3.51
CA ASN A 265 20.39 8.63 2.99
C ASN A 265 19.43 9.46 3.87
N ALA A 266 19.47 9.28 5.19
CA ALA A 266 18.60 10.03 6.10
C ALA A 266 18.91 11.53 6.07
N VAL A 267 20.19 11.90 5.94
CA VAL A 267 20.62 13.30 5.83
C VAL A 267 20.09 13.91 4.51
N GLN A 268 20.24 13.21 3.39
CA GLN A 268 19.74 13.68 2.09
C GLN A 268 18.21 13.79 2.08
N TYR A 269 17.50 12.83 2.67
CA TYR A 269 16.04 12.87 2.83
C TYR A 269 15.56 14.17 3.47
N TYR A 270 16.13 14.55 4.61
CA TYR A 270 15.73 15.78 5.31
C TYR A 270 16.22 17.04 4.60
N LYS A 271 17.39 16.98 3.94
CA LYS A 271 17.92 18.09 3.14
C LYS A 271 16.99 18.42 1.96
N GLU A 272 16.64 17.43 1.16
CA GLU A 272 15.73 17.59 0.01
C GLU A 272 14.33 18.02 0.48
N ALA A 273 13.84 17.50 1.61
CA ALA A 273 12.58 17.95 2.20
C ALA A 273 12.61 19.44 2.61
N LEU A 274 13.73 19.91 3.17
CA LEU A 274 13.93 21.33 3.52
C LEU A 274 13.98 22.21 2.27
N GLU A 275 14.66 21.76 1.21
CA GLU A 275 14.72 22.46 -0.09
C GLU A 275 13.32 22.62 -0.70
N LEU A 276 12.52 21.54 -0.76
CA LEU A 276 11.15 21.59 -1.26
C LEU A 276 10.25 22.47 -0.38
N LYS A 277 10.34 22.32 0.95
CA LYS A 277 9.61 23.17 1.91
C LYS A 277 9.86 24.65 1.61
N ASN A 278 11.12 25.06 1.53
CA ASN A 278 11.48 26.46 1.28
C ASN A 278 10.99 26.94 -0.09
N LYS A 279 11.04 26.09 -1.11
CA LYS A 279 10.55 26.43 -2.45
C LYS A 279 9.03 26.68 -2.47
N ILE A 280 8.25 25.82 -1.81
CA ILE A 280 6.79 25.99 -1.71
C ILE A 280 6.43 27.25 -0.91
N ILE A 281 7.06 27.47 0.25
CA ILE A 281 6.81 28.63 1.13
C ILE A 281 7.03 29.96 0.40
N ASN A 282 8.03 30.02 -0.48
CA ASN A 282 8.39 31.22 -1.25
C ASN A 282 7.66 31.33 -2.60
N SER A 283 6.54 30.62 -2.79
CA SER A 283 5.75 30.62 -4.03
C SER A 283 4.27 30.81 -3.76
N SER A 284 3.46 31.05 -4.79
CA SER A 284 2.00 31.12 -4.63
C SER A 284 1.33 29.80 -4.22
N LEU A 285 2.05 28.67 -4.25
CA LEU A 285 1.55 27.38 -3.78
C LEU A 285 1.26 27.37 -2.28
N ILE A 286 1.95 28.18 -1.46
CA ILE A 286 1.70 28.19 -0.01
C ILE A 286 0.24 28.55 0.34
N SER A 287 -0.42 29.31 -0.52
CA SER A 287 -1.83 29.68 -0.41
C SER A 287 -2.72 28.95 -1.43
N LEU A 288 -2.29 27.79 -1.92
CA LEU A 288 -3.11 26.94 -2.78
C LEU A 288 -4.25 26.33 -1.96
N LYS A 289 -5.47 26.49 -2.45
CA LYS A 289 -6.67 25.97 -1.80
C LYS A 289 -7.16 24.71 -2.46
N ALA A 290 -7.82 23.87 -1.68
CA ALA A 290 -8.52 22.69 -2.20
C ALA A 290 -9.59 23.05 -3.25
N SER A 291 -10.26 24.21 -3.12
CA SER A 291 -11.21 24.74 -4.11
C SER A 291 -10.59 25.17 -5.44
N ASN A 292 -9.25 25.23 -5.54
CA ASN A 292 -8.56 25.46 -6.83
C ASN A 292 -8.48 24.19 -7.69
N ALA A 293 -8.95 23.04 -7.18
CA ALA A 293 -8.94 21.79 -7.92
C ALA A 293 -9.88 21.84 -9.13
N VAL A 294 -9.42 21.29 -10.25
CA VAL A 294 -10.16 21.22 -11.51
C VAL A 294 -10.10 19.80 -12.10
N ASP A 295 -11.10 19.46 -12.90
CA ASP A 295 -11.13 18.21 -13.66
C ASP A 295 -10.20 18.26 -14.90
N GLU A 296 -10.19 17.18 -15.69
CA GLU A 296 -9.42 17.07 -16.94
C GLU A 296 -9.77 18.16 -17.96
N ASN A 297 -11.01 18.66 -17.94
CA ASN A 297 -11.49 19.71 -18.84
C ASN A 297 -11.26 21.12 -18.27
N GLY A 298 -10.71 21.24 -17.06
CA GLY A 298 -10.49 22.52 -16.37
C GLY A 298 -11.72 23.06 -15.64
N ASN A 299 -12.78 22.26 -15.49
CA ASN A 299 -13.95 22.66 -14.71
C ASN A 299 -13.66 22.51 -13.20
N PRO A 300 -14.10 23.46 -12.35
CA PRO A 300 -13.93 23.35 -10.91
C PRO A 300 -14.52 22.06 -10.34
N ILE A 301 -13.77 21.38 -9.46
CA ILE A 301 -14.29 20.26 -8.68
C ILE A 301 -15.01 20.86 -7.47
N THR A 302 -16.30 21.16 -7.63
CA THR A 302 -17.11 21.81 -6.59
C THR A 302 -17.53 20.83 -5.49
N SER A 303 -17.54 21.30 -4.24
CA SER A 303 -18.24 20.65 -3.14
C SER A 303 -19.74 20.56 -3.45
N TYR A 304 -20.35 19.42 -3.12
CA TYR A 304 -21.77 19.11 -3.23
C TYR A 304 -22.27 18.71 -4.63
N ASP A 305 -22.14 17.42 -4.90
CA ASP A 305 -23.24 16.65 -5.49
C ASP A 305 -23.42 15.36 -4.70
N TYR A 306 -24.61 14.75 -4.78
CA TYR A 306 -25.10 13.61 -3.97
C TYR A 306 -24.20 12.34 -3.97
N THR A 307 -23.05 12.37 -4.67
CA THR A 307 -22.01 11.33 -4.75
C THR A 307 -20.80 11.52 -3.83
N ASN A 308 -20.69 12.64 -3.08
CA ASN A 308 -19.55 12.97 -2.17
C ASN A 308 -18.18 13.09 -2.87
N GLU A 309 -18.07 13.90 -3.93
CA GLU A 309 -16.82 14.02 -4.73
C GLU A 309 -16.07 15.37 -4.66
N GLY A 310 -16.59 16.39 -3.99
CA GLY A 310 -15.93 17.70 -3.90
C GLY A 310 -15.08 17.90 -2.64
N PHE A 311 -14.20 18.90 -2.67
CA PHE A 311 -13.28 19.19 -1.57
C PHE A 311 -13.78 20.33 -0.67
N PHE A 312 -13.54 20.21 0.64
CA PHE A 312 -13.76 21.33 1.56
C PHE A 312 -12.76 22.46 1.28
N ASP A 313 -13.16 23.73 1.42
CA ASP A 313 -12.25 24.85 1.17
C ASP A 313 -11.31 25.10 2.36
N TYR A 314 -10.03 24.84 2.16
CA TYR A 314 -8.94 25.17 3.08
C TYR A 314 -7.62 25.29 2.31
N ASP A 315 -6.62 25.93 2.93
CA ASP A 315 -5.26 26.01 2.39
C ASP A 315 -4.56 24.64 2.57
N ILE A 316 -4.09 24.06 1.47
CA ILE A 316 -3.52 22.70 1.43
C ILE A 316 -2.19 22.64 2.20
N PHE A 317 -1.37 23.68 2.10
CA PHE A 317 -0.02 23.73 2.69
C PHE A 317 0.07 24.58 3.95
N LYS A 318 -1.07 24.83 4.62
CA LYS A 318 -1.17 25.73 5.79
C LYS A 318 -0.13 25.43 6.86
N GLU A 319 0.04 24.16 7.21
CA GLU A 319 0.92 23.72 8.30
C GLU A 319 2.40 23.62 7.90
N LEU A 320 2.77 23.86 6.63
CA LEU A 320 4.15 23.69 6.16
C LEU A 320 5.16 24.61 6.89
N ASN A 321 4.68 25.78 7.33
CA ASN A 321 5.45 26.77 8.08
C ASN A 321 5.53 26.49 9.59
N ASN A 322 4.82 25.48 10.11
CA ASN A 322 4.82 25.21 11.55
C ASN A 322 6.18 24.69 12.01
N THR A 323 6.74 25.31 13.05
CA THR A 323 8.06 24.95 13.59
C THR A 323 7.98 24.34 14.98
N ASN A 324 6.92 24.60 15.76
CA ASN A 324 6.75 24.04 17.09
C ASN A 324 6.06 22.69 17.07
N TYR A 325 6.86 21.64 16.82
CA TYR A 325 6.38 20.26 16.71
C TYR A 325 5.73 19.68 17.97
N SER A 326 5.85 20.35 19.12
CA SER A 326 5.25 19.91 20.39
C SER A 326 3.85 20.48 20.63
N ARG A 327 3.47 21.56 19.92
CA ARG A 327 2.20 22.27 20.13
C ARG A 327 1.34 22.33 18.87
N ASP A 328 1.97 22.45 17.72
CA ASP A 328 1.29 22.70 16.46
C ASP A 328 1.14 21.39 15.67
N THR A 329 0.03 21.25 14.95
CA THR A 329 -0.13 20.20 13.94
C THR A 329 0.93 20.40 12.86
N GLN A 330 1.70 19.36 12.56
CA GLN A 330 2.69 19.38 11.49
C GLN A 330 2.06 18.96 10.16
N ILE A 331 2.62 19.37 9.02
CA ILE A 331 2.00 19.08 7.71
C ILE A 331 1.87 17.58 7.44
N GLU A 332 2.84 16.78 7.89
CA GLU A 332 2.82 15.33 7.75
C GLU A 332 1.89 14.61 8.74
N ASP A 333 1.33 15.32 9.73
CA ASP A 333 0.45 14.71 10.73
C ASP A 333 -0.92 14.35 10.15
N ALA A 334 -1.48 13.21 10.56
CA ALA A 334 -2.77 12.71 10.05
C ALA A 334 -3.96 13.68 10.18
N ASN A 335 -3.90 14.66 11.10
CA ASN A 335 -4.93 15.68 11.31
C ASN A 335 -4.62 17.03 10.63
N SER A 336 -3.64 17.09 9.72
CA SER A 336 -3.34 18.30 8.94
C SER A 336 -4.30 18.49 7.77
N ASN A 337 -4.44 19.74 7.29
CA ASN A 337 -5.18 20.03 6.07
C ASN A 337 -4.62 19.25 4.87
N PHE A 338 -3.30 19.15 4.76
CA PHE A 338 -2.63 18.39 3.70
C PHE A 338 -3.08 16.92 3.69
N ASN A 339 -3.06 16.23 4.83
CA ASN A 339 -3.47 14.82 4.89
C ASN A 339 -4.98 14.65 4.68
N ALA A 340 -5.81 15.56 5.18
CA ALA A 340 -7.24 15.57 4.90
C ALA A 340 -7.54 15.70 3.40
N HIS A 341 -6.79 16.56 2.71
CA HIS A 341 -6.91 16.77 1.28
C HIS A 341 -6.43 15.58 0.45
N LYS A 342 -5.25 15.07 0.81
CA LYS A 342 -4.64 13.87 0.23
C LYS A 342 -5.62 12.70 0.25
N LEU A 343 -6.28 12.47 1.39
CA LEU A 343 -7.29 11.43 1.56
C LEU A 343 -8.48 11.64 0.60
N GLN A 344 -8.96 12.87 0.44
CA GLN A 344 -10.06 13.18 -0.49
C GLN A 344 -9.66 12.96 -1.95
N VAL A 345 -8.44 13.33 -2.35
CA VAL A 345 -7.91 13.10 -3.70
C VAL A 345 -7.81 11.59 -4.00
N ILE A 346 -7.24 10.82 -3.07
CA ILE A 346 -7.14 9.35 -3.19
C ILE A 346 -8.53 8.73 -3.32
N LYS A 347 -9.44 9.07 -2.41
CA LYS A 347 -10.82 8.57 -2.38
C LYS A 347 -11.55 8.87 -3.69
N ARG A 348 -11.50 10.12 -4.16
CA ARG A 348 -12.11 10.53 -5.43
C ARG A 348 -11.53 9.77 -6.62
N SER A 349 -10.20 9.64 -6.69
CA SER A 349 -9.53 8.92 -7.78
C SER A 349 -10.01 7.47 -7.85
N VAL A 350 -9.96 6.75 -6.71
CA VAL A 350 -10.37 5.34 -6.63
C VAL A 350 -11.86 5.18 -6.96
N ILE A 351 -12.74 6.01 -6.38
CA ILE A 351 -14.19 5.95 -6.63
C ILE A 351 -14.51 6.14 -8.11
N ARG A 352 -13.96 7.19 -8.73
CA ARG A 352 -14.24 7.52 -10.14
C ARG A 352 -13.81 6.40 -11.08
N ASN A 353 -12.56 5.95 -10.98
CA ASN A 353 -12.01 4.94 -11.89
C ASN A 353 -12.62 3.55 -11.66
N LEU A 354 -12.90 3.19 -10.41
CA LEU A 354 -13.58 1.93 -10.10
C LEU A 354 -15.03 1.95 -10.59
N SER A 355 -15.75 3.06 -10.41
CA SER A 355 -17.11 3.22 -10.94
C SER A 355 -17.13 3.11 -12.46
N SER A 356 -16.16 3.69 -13.15
CA SER A 356 -15.99 3.51 -14.60
C SER A 356 -15.69 2.06 -14.97
N ALA A 357 -14.85 1.35 -14.22
CA ALA A 357 -14.55 -0.05 -14.45
C ALA A 357 -15.78 -0.97 -14.25
N ILE A 358 -16.57 -0.73 -13.19
CA ILE A 358 -17.81 -1.46 -12.92
C ILE A 358 -18.88 -1.15 -13.97
N THR A 359 -18.98 0.11 -14.41
CA THR A 359 -19.89 0.49 -15.51
C THR A 359 -19.55 -0.25 -16.80
N GLU A 360 -18.27 -0.38 -17.11
CA GLU A 360 -17.83 -1.17 -18.25
C GLU A 360 -18.13 -2.66 -18.05
N PHE A 361 -17.86 -3.21 -16.85
CA PHE A 361 -18.22 -4.59 -16.50
C PHE A 361 -19.71 -4.89 -16.73
N ASN A 362 -20.60 -3.99 -16.31
CA ASN A 362 -22.05 -4.14 -16.51
C ASN A 362 -22.44 -4.28 -17.98
N LYS A 363 -21.79 -3.55 -18.89
CA LYS A 363 -22.02 -3.67 -20.33
C LYS A 363 -21.60 -5.02 -20.89
N ILE A 364 -20.58 -5.63 -20.28
CA ILE A 364 -19.95 -6.87 -20.74
C ILE A 364 -20.72 -8.08 -20.23
N SER A 365 -21.17 -8.03 -18.99
CA SER A 365 -21.49 -9.22 -18.22
C SER A 365 -22.72 -10.00 -18.72
N ASN A 366 -23.58 -9.47 -19.61
CA ASN A 366 -24.82 -10.11 -20.12
C ASN A 366 -25.78 -10.65 -19.02
N TYR A 367 -25.50 -10.41 -17.73
CA TYR A 367 -26.34 -10.82 -16.61
C TYR A 367 -27.46 -9.80 -16.37
N THR A 368 -28.56 -10.27 -15.79
CA THR A 368 -29.67 -9.43 -15.33
C THR A 368 -29.34 -8.60 -14.09
N THR A 369 -28.15 -8.79 -13.50
CA THR A 369 -27.72 -8.11 -12.27
C THR A 369 -26.89 -6.89 -12.60
N THR A 370 -27.34 -5.72 -12.15
CA THR A 370 -26.54 -4.49 -12.17
C THR A 370 -25.55 -4.52 -11.02
N PHE A 371 -24.26 -4.53 -11.35
CA PHE A 371 -23.16 -4.41 -10.39
C PHE A 371 -22.99 -2.94 -9.99
N GLU A 372 -22.80 -2.69 -8.69
CA GLU A 372 -22.69 -1.32 -8.16
C GLU A 372 -21.39 -1.15 -7.36
N MET A 373 -20.88 0.08 -7.29
CA MET A 373 -19.76 0.37 -6.41
C MET A 373 -20.24 0.36 -4.95
N PRO A 374 -19.70 -0.50 -4.07
CA PRO A 374 -20.10 -0.50 -2.68
C PRO A 374 -19.60 0.76 -1.97
N LYS A 375 -20.40 1.25 -1.03
CA LYS A 375 -20.03 2.37 -0.17
C LYS A 375 -19.05 1.90 0.90
N LEU A 376 -17.76 2.15 0.67
CA LEU A 376 -16.69 1.89 1.63
C LEU A 376 -16.85 2.77 2.87
N GLN A 377 -16.65 2.20 4.06
CA GLN A 377 -16.72 2.92 5.33
C GLN A 377 -15.47 3.79 5.54
N ASP A 378 -15.52 4.75 6.48
CA ASP A 378 -14.34 5.57 6.77
C ASP A 378 -13.16 4.74 7.30
N THR A 379 -13.45 3.70 8.09
CA THR A 379 -12.44 2.72 8.55
C THR A 379 -11.83 1.89 7.42
N ASP A 380 -12.52 1.73 6.30
CA ASP A 380 -11.99 1.08 5.11
C ASP A 380 -11.06 2.01 4.34
N TRP A 381 -11.41 3.30 4.25
CA TRP A 381 -10.54 4.32 3.69
C TRP A 381 -9.26 4.48 4.50
N GLU A 382 -9.32 4.42 5.83
CA GLU A 382 -8.14 4.41 6.69
C GLU A 382 -7.18 3.27 6.34
N LYS A 383 -7.68 2.06 6.08
CA LYS A 383 -6.86 0.91 5.65
C LYS A 383 -6.21 1.16 4.28
N ILE A 384 -6.98 1.67 3.33
CA ILE A 384 -6.55 1.94 1.95
C ILE A 384 -5.48 3.02 1.90
N THR A 385 -5.61 4.07 2.72
CA THR A 385 -4.67 5.20 2.70
C THR A 385 -3.48 5.03 3.63
N ALA A 386 -3.54 4.09 4.57
CA ALA A 386 -2.43 3.83 5.50
C ALA A 386 -1.47 2.74 5.00
N ASN A 387 -1.89 1.87 4.07
CA ASN A 387 -1.06 0.76 3.59
C ASN A 387 -1.37 0.42 2.13
N VAL A 388 -0.38 -0.14 1.44
CA VAL A 388 -0.62 -0.85 0.18
C VAL A 388 -1.46 -2.10 0.44
N GLY A 389 -2.26 -2.54 -0.51
CA GLY A 389 -3.21 -3.62 -0.29
C GLY A 389 -4.02 -3.98 -1.52
N MET A 390 -5.08 -4.74 -1.28
CA MET A 390 -6.00 -5.19 -2.32
C MET A 390 -7.43 -5.08 -1.82
N ILE A 391 -8.28 -4.55 -2.70
CA ILE A 391 -9.73 -4.54 -2.57
C ILE A 391 -10.28 -5.52 -3.60
N SER A 392 -11.15 -6.43 -3.18
CA SER A 392 -11.82 -7.35 -4.09
C SER A 392 -13.33 -7.25 -3.93
N PHE A 393 -14.04 -7.38 -5.04
CA PHE A 393 -15.49 -7.33 -5.10
C PHE A 393 -16.04 -8.67 -5.56
N LEU A 394 -17.13 -9.12 -4.95
CA LEU A 394 -17.87 -10.31 -5.35
C LEU A 394 -19.36 -10.01 -5.27
N GLN A 395 -20.05 -10.02 -6.40
CA GLN A 395 -21.42 -9.54 -6.51
C GLN A 395 -22.25 -10.42 -7.42
N GLY A 396 -23.58 -10.41 -7.23
CA GLY A 396 -24.50 -11.14 -8.09
C GLY A 396 -24.73 -12.61 -7.75
N LEU A 397 -24.20 -13.11 -6.62
CA LEU A 397 -24.44 -14.50 -6.21
C LEU A 397 -25.79 -14.62 -5.48
N ASN A 398 -26.63 -15.57 -5.88
CA ASN A 398 -27.88 -15.85 -5.17
C ASN A 398 -27.58 -16.52 -3.82
N ILE A 399 -28.10 -15.95 -2.72
CA ILE A 399 -27.99 -16.52 -1.37
C ILE A 399 -29.35 -16.84 -0.74
N GLY A 400 -30.31 -17.22 -1.58
CA GLY A 400 -31.69 -17.57 -1.23
C GLY A 400 -32.63 -16.40 -1.49
N GLY A 401 -32.96 -15.63 -0.45
CA GLY A 401 -33.93 -14.54 -0.52
C GLY A 401 -33.36 -13.18 -0.99
N LYS A 402 -32.06 -13.11 -1.28
CA LYS A 402 -31.38 -11.90 -1.74
C LYS A 402 -30.14 -12.23 -2.56
N THR A 403 -29.61 -11.21 -3.23
CA THR A 403 -28.31 -11.28 -3.91
C THR A 403 -27.19 -10.88 -2.96
N TYR A 404 -26.09 -11.62 -2.99
CA TYR A 404 -24.86 -11.31 -2.28
C TYR A 404 -24.03 -10.32 -3.09
N ASN A 405 -23.71 -9.19 -2.45
CA ASN A 405 -22.82 -8.14 -2.96
C ASN A 405 -21.83 -7.77 -1.84
N GLY A 406 -20.67 -8.41 -1.85
CA GLY A 406 -19.62 -8.25 -0.84
C GLY A 406 -18.36 -7.59 -1.38
N TYR A 407 -17.58 -7.04 -0.46
CA TYR A 407 -16.21 -6.59 -0.70
C TYR A 407 -15.34 -6.94 0.49
N THR A 408 -14.03 -6.99 0.26
CA THR A 408 -13.05 -7.12 1.35
C THR A 408 -11.80 -6.33 1.02
N ILE A 409 -11.09 -5.93 2.07
CA ILE A 409 -9.85 -5.16 1.99
C ILE A 409 -8.81 -5.87 2.83
N VAL A 410 -7.71 -6.25 2.19
CA VAL A 410 -6.55 -6.82 2.87
C VAL A 410 -5.35 -5.90 2.64
N THR A 411 -4.77 -5.43 3.74
CA THR A 411 -3.56 -4.60 3.73
C THR A 411 -2.30 -5.47 3.72
N ASN A 412 -1.24 -4.94 3.11
CA ASN A 412 0.08 -5.55 3.09
C ASN A 412 1.07 -4.65 3.84
N ASN A 413 1.33 -5.00 5.10
CA ASN A 413 2.25 -4.25 5.97
C ASN A 413 3.72 -4.73 5.91
N LYS A 414 4.02 -5.71 5.06
CA LYS A 414 5.36 -6.28 4.88
C LYS A 414 5.69 -6.32 3.40
N ASN A 415 6.03 -5.17 2.85
CA ASN A 415 6.24 -4.99 1.42
C ASN A 415 7.48 -4.13 1.14
N LYS A 416 8.01 -4.18 -0.08
CA LYS A 416 9.14 -3.33 -0.53
C LYS A 416 8.68 -1.99 -1.13
N GLU A 417 7.38 -1.79 -1.32
CA GLU A 417 6.77 -0.68 -2.06
C GLU A 417 6.56 0.57 -1.19
N PHE A 418 6.35 0.39 0.12
CA PHE A 418 5.96 1.44 1.04
C PHE A 418 6.55 1.22 2.44
N VAL A 419 7.13 2.29 3.00
CA VAL A 419 7.65 2.33 4.37
C VAL A 419 6.69 3.14 5.23
N SER A 420 5.78 2.44 5.90
CA SER A 420 4.87 3.03 6.88
C SER A 420 5.60 3.38 8.18
N GLU A 421 5.04 4.26 8.99
CA GLU A 421 5.60 4.61 10.31
C GLU A 421 5.74 3.38 11.23
N GLU A 422 4.76 2.46 11.16
CA GLU A 422 4.75 1.23 11.95
C GLU A 422 5.70 0.14 11.42
N SER A 423 6.37 0.37 10.29
CA SER A 423 7.24 -0.62 9.65
C SER A 423 8.70 -0.55 10.11
N ILE A 424 9.05 0.40 10.97
CA ILE A 424 10.39 0.50 11.54
C ILE A 424 10.43 -0.22 12.88
N TYR A 425 11.29 -1.23 12.98
CA TYR A 425 11.58 -1.94 14.22
C TYR A 425 12.92 -1.48 14.79
N ILE A 426 13.00 -1.45 16.11
CA ILE A 426 14.15 -0.96 16.85
C ILE A 426 14.91 -2.17 17.40
N GLU A 427 16.14 -2.36 16.93
CA GLU A 427 17.06 -3.37 17.45
C GLU A 427 17.92 -2.74 18.56
N ASN A 428 17.99 -3.40 19.70
CA ASN A 428 18.84 -3.00 20.82
C ASN A 428 20.11 -3.87 20.89
N ASN A 429 20.99 -3.57 21.85
CA ASN A 429 22.26 -4.27 22.04
C ASN A 429 22.17 -5.78 22.36
N THR A 430 20.96 -6.32 22.62
CA THR A 430 20.79 -7.72 23.02
C THR A 430 20.50 -8.65 21.85
N ASN A 431 20.63 -8.18 20.60
CA ASN A 431 20.11 -8.85 19.40
C ASN A 431 18.60 -9.15 19.53
N THR A 432 17.85 -8.23 20.15
CA THR A 432 16.39 -8.29 20.20
C THR A 432 15.83 -7.08 19.47
N TYR A 433 14.89 -7.31 18.55
CA TYR A 433 14.18 -6.24 17.86
C TYR A 433 12.76 -6.09 18.41
N HIS A 434 12.33 -4.85 18.51
CA HIS A 434 11.08 -4.44 19.13
C HIS A 434 10.28 -3.59 18.13
N ARG A 435 8.95 -3.53 18.30
CA ARG A 435 8.18 -2.45 17.67
C ARG A 435 8.65 -1.11 18.23
N ALA A 436 8.63 -0.05 17.42
CA ALA A 436 8.99 1.29 17.91
C ALA A 436 8.11 1.78 19.07
N THR A 437 6.89 1.24 19.22
CA THR A 437 5.95 1.52 20.30
C THR A 437 6.16 0.68 21.57
N ASP A 438 7.14 -0.21 21.62
CA ASP A 438 7.44 -1.04 22.79
C ASP A 438 7.89 -0.18 23.98
N LEU A 439 7.22 -0.35 25.13
CA LEU A 439 7.49 0.43 26.33
C LEU A 439 8.87 0.15 26.94
N ASP A 440 9.45 -1.02 26.68
CA ASP A 440 10.79 -1.40 27.16
C ASP A 440 11.89 -0.58 26.49
N LEU A 441 11.59 0.08 25.36
CA LEU A 441 12.53 0.95 24.68
C LEU A 441 12.78 2.28 25.41
N ARG A 442 11.98 2.62 26.43
CA ARG A 442 12.10 3.90 27.17
C ARG A 442 13.51 4.13 27.73
N GLY A 443 14.19 3.08 28.21
CA GLY A 443 15.53 3.16 28.79
C GLY A 443 16.69 2.84 27.83
N THR A 444 16.43 2.60 26.54
CA THR A 444 17.47 2.14 25.60
C THR A 444 18.48 3.25 25.29
N SER A 445 19.77 2.96 25.44
CA SER A 445 20.87 3.90 25.15
C SER A 445 21.46 3.74 23.75
N ASN A 446 21.52 2.50 23.24
CA ASN A 446 21.99 2.19 21.89
C ASN A 446 20.88 1.44 21.15
N ALA A 447 20.37 2.07 20.11
CA ALA A 447 19.30 1.52 19.30
C ALA A 447 19.60 1.79 17.83
N THR A 448 19.24 0.86 16.96
CA THR A 448 19.26 1.09 15.51
C THR A 448 17.94 0.64 14.93
N GLY A 449 17.29 1.51 14.15
CA GLY A 449 16.06 1.17 13.48
C GLY A 449 16.34 0.41 12.19
N TYR A 450 15.51 -0.58 11.86
CA TYR A 450 15.55 -1.36 10.63
C TYR A 450 14.15 -1.55 10.08
N PHE A 451 14.05 -1.76 8.77
CA PHE A 451 12.77 -2.05 8.13
C PHE A 451 12.28 -3.44 8.57
N ASN A 452 11.00 -3.58 8.88
CA ASN A 452 10.42 -4.84 9.36
C ASN A 452 10.67 -6.02 8.40
N ILE A 453 10.70 -5.77 7.09
CA ILE A 453 10.95 -6.79 6.08
C ILE A 453 12.39 -7.33 6.09
N ASP A 454 13.34 -6.64 6.72
CA ASP A 454 14.72 -7.15 6.83
C ASP A 454 14.84 -8.28 7.87
N TYR A 455 13.83 -8.45 8.73
CA TYR A 455 13.72 -9.61 9.63
C TYR A 455 12.97 -10.79 9.00
N GLU A 456 12.41 -10.61 7.80
CA GLU A 456 11.70 -11.69 7.12
C GLU A 456 12.69 -12.63 6.42
N ARG A 457 12.36 -13.93 6.48
CA ARG A 457 13.11 -15.00 5.83
C ARG A 457 13.18 -14.80 4.32
N ARG A 458 14.38 -14.95 3.78
CA ARG A 458 14.69 -14.93 2.34
C ARG A 458 15.01 -16.33 1.85
N THR A 459 14.80 -16.55 0.57
CA THR A 459 15.22 -17.77 -0.13
C THR A 459 16.45 -17.46 -0.99
N GLY A 460 17.42 -18.38 -1.02
CA GLY A 460 18.60 -18.25 -1.88
C GLY A 460 19.24 -19.59 -2.21
N GLU A 461 20.09 -19.63 -3.23
CA GLU A 461 20.93 -20.80 -3.54
C GLU A 461 22.11 -20.83 -2.56
N ILE A 462 22.17 -21.83 -1.69
CA ILE A 462 23.16 -21.95 -0.62
C ILE A 462 23.94 -23.26 -0.81
N LEU A 463 25.25 -23.24 -0.55
CA LEU A 463 26.09 -24.42 -0.56
C LEU A 463 25.78 -25.27 0.68
N GLN A 464 25.41 -26.53 0.45
CA GLN A 464 25.20 -27.52 1.49
C GLN A 464 26.16 -28.69 1.26
N THR A 465 26.86 -29.11 2.32
CA THR A 465 27.73 -30.29 2.29
C THR A 465 27.06 -31.45 3.02
N VAL A 466 26.74 -32.52 2.30
CA VAL A 466 26.17 -33.75 2.85
C VAL A 466 27.06 -34.92 2.44
N GLY A 467 27.56 -35.69 3.41
CA GLY A 467 28.40 -36.86 3.14
C GLY A 467 29.72 -36.55 2.38
N GLY A 468 30.25 -35.33 2.52
CA GLY A 468 31.49 -34.91 1.83
C GLY A 468 31.31 -34.36 0.42
N ALA A 469 30.08 -34.34 -0.12
CA ALA A 469 29.76 -33.69 -1.38
C ALA A 469 29.09 -32.33 -1.13
N THR A 470 29.59 -31.28 -1.79
CA THR A 470 29.00 -29.93 -1.73
C THR A 470 28.11 -29.71 -2.95
N ALA A 471 26.84 -29.34 -2.71
CA ALA A 471 25.89 -28.98 -3.76
C ALA A 471 25.21 -27.66 -3.42
N GLN A 472 24.80 -26.91 -4.44
CA GLN A 472 23.90 -25.77 -4.25
C GLN A 472 22.47 -26.28 -4.09
N VAL A 473 21.82 -25.87 -3.01
CA VAL A 473 20.42 -26.19 -2.72
C VAL A 473 19.65 -24.90 -2.47
N THR A 474 18.34 -24.93 -2.69
CA THR A 474 17.47 -23.85 -2.22
C THR A 474 17.42 -23.89 -0.70
N GLY A 475 17.96 -22.86 -0.06
CA GLY A 475 17.96 -22.70 1.38
C GLY A 475 17.34 -21.37 1.82
N TYR A 476 17.32 -21.17 3.13
CA TYR A 476 16.75 -19.97 3.75
C TYR A 476 17.78 -19.24 4.60
N TYR A 477 17.67 -17.92 4.65
CA TYR A 477 18.46 -17.09 5.55
C TYR A 477 17.67 -15.86 5.99
N ASN A 478 18.05 -15.27 7.13
CA ASN A 478 17.48 -14.02 7.62
C ASN A 478 18.52 -12.89 7.50
N PRO A 479 18.20 -11.76 6.83
CA PRO A 479 19.14 -10.65 6.67
C PRO A 479 19.63 -10.05 7.99
N ARG A 480 18.86 -10.18 9.08
CA ARG A 480 19.17 -9.60 10.39
C ARG A 480 19.58 -10.62 11.46
N GLU A 481 19.86 -11.88 11.11
CA GLU A 481 20.34 -12.88 12.08
C GLU A 481 21.66 -12.42 12.76
N PRO A 482 21.84 -12.62 14.09
CA PRO A 482 21.04 -13.42 15.03
C PRO A 482 19.91 -12.66 15.75
N ALA A 483 19.47 -11.49 15.27
CA ALA A 483 18.43 -10.73 15.95
C ALA A 483 17.10 -11.49 16.01
N THR A 484 16.48 -11.53 17.20
CA THR A 484 15.19 -12.21 17.45
C THR A 484 14.12 -11.22 17.88
N GLY A 485 12.86 -11.53 17.60
CA GLY A 485 11.76 -10.62 17.89
C GLY A 485 11.38 -10.65 19.37
N CYS A 486 11.21 -9.48 19.98
CA CYS A 486 10.65 -9.36 21.32
C CYS A 486 9.28 -10.06 21.40
N TYR A 487 9.15 -11.03 22.29
CA TYR A 487 7.91 -11.81 22.42
C TYR A 487 6.70 -10.94 22.77
N GLN A 488 6.88 -9.90 23.61
CA GLN A 488 5.78 -9.03 24.02
C GLN A 488 5.32 -8.13 22.87
N SER A 489 6.20 -7.35 22.25
CA SER A 489 5.77 -6.38 21.23
C SER A 489 5.60 -6.96 19.82
N ILE A 490 6.37 -7.98 19.42
CA ILE A 490 6.27 -8.57 18.08
C ILE A 490 5.19 -9.64 18.01
N VAL A 491 5.17 -10.58 18.97
CA VAL A 491 4.28 -11.75 18.94
C VAL A 491 2.95 -11.46 19.61
N ARG A 492 2.97 -11.09 20.90
CA ARG A 492 1.73 -10.84 21.66
C ARG A 492 1.10 -9.48 21.36
N GLN A 493 1.90 -8.52 20.89
CA GLN A 493 1.52 -7.11 20.76
C GLN A 493 0.98 -6.54 22.08
N GLU A 494 1.57 -7.00 23.17
CA GLU A 494 1.37 -6.51 24.52
C GLU A 494 2.57 -5.66 24.95
N ASN A 495 2.43 -4.85 26.00
CA ASN A 495 3.47 -3.89 26.42
C ASN A 495 3.86 -2.86 25.34
N ILE A 496 2.91 -2.50 24.47
CA ILE A 496 3.06 -1.45 23.47
C ILE A 496 2.21 -0.22 23.84
N TYR A 497 2.72 0.96 23.51
CA TYR A 497 1.97 2.20 23.63
C TYR A 497 0.73 2.16 22.72
N GLN A 498 -0.44 2.47 23.29
CA GLN A 498 -1.73 2.35 22.61
C GLN A 498 -2.13 3.60 21.80
N GLY A 499 -1.40 4.71 21.96
CA GLY A 499 -1.62 5.93 21.20
C GLY A 499 -0.76 6.00 19.93
N LYS A 500 -0.71 7.18 19.30
CA LYS A 500 0.11 7.40 18.10
C LYS A 500 1.60 7.31 18.42
N LEU A 501 2.38 6.64 17.56
CA LEU A 501 3.82 6.48 17.71
C LEU A 501 4.57 7.81 17.93
N LYS A 502 4.18 8.89 17.25
CA LYS A 502 4.77 10.21 17.47
C LYS A 502 4.61 10.73 18.91
N ASN A 503 3.47 10.45 19.55
CA ASN A 503 3.20 10.84 20.94
C ASN A 503 4.08 10.02 21.86
N TRP A 504 4.18 8.71 21.62
CA TRP A 504 5.12 7.85 22.35
C TRP A 504 6.56 8.35 22.26
N LEU A 505 7.04 8.64 21.05
CA LEU A 505 8.38 9.15 20.84
C LEU A 505 8.58 10.44 21.64
N ALA A 506 7.64 11.38 21.58
CA ALA A 506 7.69 12.62 22.35
C ALA A 506 7.72 12.38 23.89
N GLU A 507 6.76 11.60 24.40
CA GLU A 507 6.55 11.28 25.83
C GLU A 507 7.67 10.42 26.44
N SER A 508 8.31 9.57 25.65
CA SER A 508 9.39 8.70 26.12
C SER A 508 10.58 9.49 26.68
N GLY A 509 10.75 10.74 26.25
CA GLY A 509 11.91 11.58 26.60
C GLY A 509 13.26 11.04 26.09
N ASN A 510 13.27 9.91 25.37
CA ASN A 510 14.49 9.23 24.96
C ASN A 510 14.97 9.71 23.59
N GLU A 511 15.98 10.58 23.58
CA GLU A 511 16.57 11.13 22.35
C GLU A 511 17.22 10.05 21.47
N ASN A 512 17.81 9.00 22.05
CA ASN A 512 18.42 7.91 21.29
C ASN A 512 17.37 7.10 20.53
N LEU A 513 16.23 6.81 21.15
CA LEU A 513 15.10 6.14 20.51
C LEU A 513 14.54 6.99 19.37
N LYS A 514 14.27 8.29 19.63
CA LYS A 514 13.81 9.23 18.59
C LYS A 514 14.78 9.27 17.41
N LYS A 515 16.08 9.38 17.69
CA LYS A 515 17.13 9.42 16.68
C LYS A 515 17.19 8.12 15.87
N ALA A 516 17.19 6.96 16.52
CA ALA A 516 17.20 5.68 15.84
C ALA A 516 15.99 5.49 14.92
N TYR A 517 14.79 5.86 15.40
CA TYR A 517 13.56 5.77 14.63
C TYR A 517 13.53 6.72 13.43
N TYR A 518 13.73 8.03 13.64
CA TYR A 518 13.65 9.02 12.56
C TYR A 518 14.75 8.83 11.52
N THR A 519 15.95 8.44 11.93
CA THR A 519 17.05 8.12 11.01
C THR A 519 16.70 6.91 10.14
N ALA A 520 16.18 5.84 10.74
CA ALA A 520 15.78 4.65 10.00
C ALA A 520 14.61 4.90 9.04
N LEU A 521 13.55 5.57 9.51
CA LEU A 521 12.40 5.90 8.67
C LEU A 521 12.82 6.70 7.43
N ALA A 522 13.66 7.74 7.62
CA ALA A 522 14.20 8.55 6.54
C ALA A 522 15.11 7.75 5.60
N ARG A 523 16.03 6.93 6.15
CA ARG A 523 16.94 6.07 5.37
C ARG A 523 16.17 5.12 4.47
N GLU A 524 15.17 4.43 5.01
CA GLU A 524 14.39 3.44 4.26
C GLU A 524 13.53 4.10 3.20
N ARG A 525 12.83 5.19 3.53
CA ARG A 525 12.04 5.98 2.57
C ARG A 525 12.88 6.50 1.42
N TYR A 526 14.07 7.06 1.70
CA TYR A 526 14.99 7.55 0.67
C TYR A 526 15.59 6.44 -0.19
N GLY A 527 15.81 5.27 0.40
CA GLY A 527 16.33 4.09 -0.29
C GLY A 527 15.32 3.43 -1.24
N LEU A 528 14.03 3.78 -1.20
CA LEU A 528 13.02 3.23 -2.11
C LEU A 528 13.24 3.70 -3.55
N TYR A 529 12.85 2.85 -4.49
CA TYR A 529 12.71 3.26 -5.89
C TYR A 529 11.35 3.92 -6.10
N ARG A 530 11.33 5.01 -6.85
CA ARG A 530 10.09 5.69 -7.24
C ARG A 530 10.07 5.79 -8.76
N MET A 531 8.99 5.30 -9.37
CA MET A 531 8.76 5.54 -10.79
C MET A 531 8.41 7.00 -10.99
N GLU A 532 8.97 7.63 -12.02
CA GLU A 532 8.49 8.94 -12.43
C GLU A 532 7.21 8.75 -13.24
N ASN A 533 6.15 9.47 -12.88
CA ASN A 533 4.89 9.45 -13.63
C ASN A 533 5.16 9.95 -15.06
N PRO A 534 4.97 9.11 -16.11
CA PRO A 534 5.22 9.49 -17.49
C PRO A 534 4.07 10.33 -18.10
N ASN A 535 2.88 10.31 -17.49
CA ASN A 535 1.63 10.86 -18.08
C ASN A 535 1.34 12.31 -17.67
N ASP A 536 2.32 13.04 -17.13
CA ASP A 536 2.17 14.47 -16.79
C ASP A 536 2.85 15.39 -17.84
N GLN A 537 2.86 14.98 -19.10
CA GLN A 537 3.27 15.83 -20.24
C GLN A 537 2.08 16.61 -20.80
#